data_AF-A0A5C9BLA0-F1
#
_entry.id   AF-A0A5C9BLA0-F1
#
_cell.length_a   1.000
_cell.length_b   1.000
_cell.length_c   1.000
_cell.angle_alpha   90.00
_cell.angle_beta   90.00
_cell.angle_gamma   90.00
#
_symmetry.space_group_name_H-M   'P 1'
#
loop_
_entity.id
_entity.type
_entity.pdbx_description
1 polymer ?
#
loop_
_entity_poly.entity_id
_entity_poly.type
_entity_poly.pdbx_seq_one_letter_code
_entity_poly.pdbx_strand_id
1 'polypeptide(L)' 'MRTIQNTLYVMTPHSYLHLENDTLRVEVEREKKLQVPLHHLGGVVCLGNIMISPALSR' A
#
# COMPACT_ATOMS: atom_id res chain seq x y z
N MET A 1 -6.75 -14.11 -17.89
CA MET A 1 -6.83 -12.84 -17.12
C MET A 1 -5.49 -12.13 -17.30
N ARG A 2 -5.49 -10.83 -17.63
CA ARG A 2 -4.25 -10.07 -17.85
C ARG A 2 -3.83 -9.42 -16.53
N THR A 3 -2.71 -9.85 -15.97
CA THR A 3 -2.13 -9.22 -14.78
C THR A 3 -1.57 -7.85 -15.17
N ILE A 4 -2.15 -6.78 -14.63
CA ILE A 4 -1.64 -5.43 -14.81
C ILE A 4 -0.69 -5.16 -13.64
N GLN A 5 0.60 -4.96 -13.92
CA GLN A 5 1.63 -4.73 -12.91
C GLN A 5 1.64 -3.26 -12.46
N ASN A 6 0.53 -2.80 -11.88
CA ASN A 6 0.44 -1.42 -11.42
C ASN A 6 1.46 -1.18 -10.31
N THR A 7 2.18 -0.06 -10.37
CA THR A 7 3.07 0.36 -9.29
C THR A 7 2.40 1.46 -8.49
N LEU A 8 2.19 1.25 -7.20
CA LEU A 8 1.68 2.28 -6.30
C LEU A 8 2.85 3.08 -5.73
N TYR A 9 2.89 4.37 -6.02
CA TYR A 9 3.83 5.31 -5.40
C TYR A 9 3.16 5.96 -4.19
N VAL A 10 3.75 5.81 -3.02
CA VAL A 10 3.32 6.47 -1.79
C VAL A 10 4.37 7.49 -1.40
N MET A 11 4.00 8.76 -1.44
CA MET A 11 4.87 9.90 -1.14
C MET A 11 4.29 10.79 -0.03
N THR A 12 3.07 10.51 0.42
CA THR A 12 2.42 11.27 1.48
C THR A 12 3.08 10.93 2.82
N PRO A 13 3.66 11.91 3.55
CA PRO A 13 4.28 11.66 4.85
C PRO A 13 3.29 11.10 5.87
N HIS A 14 3.80 10.35 6.84
CA HIS A 14 3.02 9.73 7.92
C HIS A 14 1.94 8.75 7.43
N SER A 15 2.08 8.25 6.19
CA SER A 15 1.24 7.16 5.70
C SER A 15 1.54 5.86 6.43
N TYR A 16 0.50 5.07 6.71
CA TYR A 16 0.61 3.70 7.21
C TYR A 16 0.05 2.72 6.19
N LEU A 17 0.91 1.83 5.69
CA LEU A 17 0.56 0.76 4.77
C LEU A 17 0.40 -0.55 5.53
N HIS A 18 -0.73 -1.22 5.35
CA HIS A 18 -0.94 -2.55 5.93
C HIS A 18 -1.83 -3.44 5.04
N LEU A 19 -1.66 -4.75 5.22
CA LEU A 19 -2.53 -5.75 4.62
C LEU A 19 -3.86 -5.81 5.39
N GLU A 20 -4.97 -5.75 4.67
CA GLU A 20 -6.31 -5.97 5.19
C GLU A 20 -7.09 -6.81 4.17
N ASN A 21 -7.46 -8.05 4.50
CA ASN A 21 -8.25 -8.94 3.63
C ASN A 21 -7.72 -9.03 2.18
N ASP A 22 -6.43 -9.33 2.00
CA ASP A 22 -5.73 -9.40 0.69
C ASP A 22 -5.71 -8.09 -0.11
N THR A 23 -6.03 -6.97 0.53
CA THR A 23 -5.89 -5.62 -0.02
C THR A 23 -4.77 -4.86 0.67
N LEU A 24 -4.07 -4.02 -0.08
CA LEU A 24 -3.20 -2.99 0.47
C LEU A 24 -4.07 -1.80 0.89
N ARG A 25 -4.08 -1.50 2.19
CA ARG A 25 -4.72 -0.30 2.74
C ARG A 25 -3.67 0.76 3.05
N VAL A 26 -3.97 2.00 2.68
CA VAL A 26 -3.18 3.19 3.00
C VAL A 26 -4.01 4.09 3.91
N GLU A 27 -3.46 4.37 5.08
CA GLU A 27 -4.02 5.33 6.02
C GLU A 27 -3.12 6.54 6.16
N VAL A 28 -3.72 7.72 6.30
CA VAL A 28 -3.02 8.97 6.65
C VAL A 28 -3.84 9.60 7.76
N GLU A 29 -3.22 9.95 8.88
CA GLU A 29 -3.92 10.53 10.05
C GLU A 29 -5.10 9.67 10.55
N ARG A 30 -4.95 8.35 10.50
CA ARG A 30 -6.00 7.36 10.85
C ARG A 30 -7.22 7.35 9.93
N GLU A 31 -7.17 8.05 8.81
CA GLU A 31 -8.19 8.00 7.78
C GLU A 31 -7.76 7.10 6.62
N LYS A 32 -8.67 6.22 6.19
CA LYS A 32 -8.46 5.40 4.99
C LYS A 32 -8.46 6.28 3.75
N LYS A 33 -7.32 6.39 3.08
CA LYS A 33 -7.18 7.15 1.82
C LYS A 33 -7.27 6.26 0.59
N LEU A 34 -6.80 5.01 0.69
CA LEU A 34 -6.81 4.06 -0.43
C LEU A 34 -6.96 2.62 0.09
N GLN A 35 -7.64 1.78 -0.70
CA GLN A 35 -7.67 0.33 -0.51
C GLN A 35 -7.75 -0.34 -1.87
N VAL A 36 -6.76 -1.17 -2.20
CA VAL A 36 -6.67 -1.84 -3.51
C VAL A 36 -6.28 -3.31 -3.34
N PRO A 37 -6.78 -4.23 -4.19
CA PRO A 37 -6.34 -5.63 -4.14
C PRO A 37 -4.83 -5.73 -4.33
N LEU A 38 -4.14 -6.43 -3.43
CA LEU A 38 -2.68 -6.52 -3.45
C LEU A 38 -2.17 -7.20 -4.73
N HIS A 39 -2.90 -8.22 -5.20
CA HIS A 39 -2.57 -8.96 -6.43
C HIS A 39 -2.73 -8.14 -7.73
N HIS A 40 -3.28 -6.91 -7.66
CA HIS A 40 -3.29 -5.97 -8.78
C HIS A 40 -2.03 -5.09 -8.84
N LEU A 41 -1.17 -5.14 -7.82
CA LEU A 41 0.06 -4.35 -7.75
C LEU A 41 1.25 -5.22 -8.16
N GLY A 42 2.06 -4.71 -9.10
CA GLY A 42 3.38 -5.25 -9.41
C GLY A 42 4.46 -4.77 -8.44
N GLY A 43 4.22 -3.67 -7.74
CA GLY A 43 5.14 -3.13 -6.74
C GLY A 43 4.56 -1.94 -5.99
N VAL A 44 5.19 -1.62 -4.85
CA VAL A 44 4.90 -0.43 -4.05
C VAL A 44 6.21 0.30 -3.79
N VAL A 45 6.25 1.59 -4.09
CA VAL A 45 7.42 2.44 -3.86
C VAL A 45 7.07 3.47 -2.80
N CYS A 46 7.77 3.41 -1.67
CA CYS A 46 7.58 4.32 -0.54
C CYS A 46 8.71 5.35 -0.51
N LEU A 47 8.35 6.64 -0.52
CA LEU A 47 9.29 7.75 -0.44
C LEU A 47 8.95 8.64 0.76
N GLY A 48 9.91 8.80 1.68
CA GLY A 48 9.75 9.62 2.88
C GLY A 48 9.43 8.83 4.15
N ASN A 49 8.86 9.49 5.16
CA ASN A 49 8.52 8.88 6.44
C ASN A 49 7.18 8.12 6.34
N ILE A 50 7.27 6.84 5.97
CA ILE A 50 6.14 5.94 5.75
C ILE A 50 6.30 4.72 6.63
N MET A 51 5.23 4.34 7.33
CA MET A 51 5.17 3.13 8.13
C MET A 51 4.61 1.99 7.28
N ILE A 52 5.26 0.82 7.33
CA ILE A 52 4.83 -0.39 6.63
C ILE A 52 4.66 -1.48 7.67
N SER A 53 3.51 -2.15 7.68
CA SER A 53 3.29 -3.26 8.59
C SER A 53 4.16 -4.46 8.19
N PRO A 54 4.69 -5.25 9.17
CA PRO A 54 5.49 -6.43 8.86
C PRO A 54 4.78 -7.48 7.99
N ALA A 55 3.45 -7.47 7.91
CA ALA A 55 2.71 -8.39 7.05
C ALA A 55 2.92 -8.13 5.55
N LEU A 56 3.31 -6.91 5.16
CA LEU A 56 3.61 -6.56 3.77
C LEU A 56 5.06 -6.84 3.38
N SER A 57 5.94 -7.13 4.34
CA SER A 57 7.36 -7.42 4.12
C SER A 57 7.69 -8.91 4.19
N ARG A 58 6.68 -9.78 4.30
CA ARG A 58 6.85 -11.24 4.31
C ARG A 58 6.66 -11.83 2.92
#